data_AF-A0ABC8AHA9-F1
#
_entry.id   AF-A0ABC8AHA9-F1
#
_cell.length_a   1.000
_cell.length_b   1.000
_cell.length_c   1.000
_cell.angle_alpha   90.00
_cell.angle_beta   90.00
_cell.angle_gamma   90.00
#
_symmetry.space_group_name_H-M   'P 1'
#
loop_
_entity.id
_entity.type
_entity.pdbx_description
1 polymer ?
#
loop_
_entity_poly.entity_id
_entity_poly.type
_entity_poly.pdbx_seq_one_letter_code
_entity_poly.pdbx_strand_id
1 'polypeptide(L)'
;MKYFTVAAILLFVTSMAHATETQSSAAVSAPQAQTPTPTTASRVPAAPTPQAQASTQASKDQPVTLDSLMNLPSRATTGLTDLRLQMLTEAGKTIGFRGGMAARAHVLRDALNARAKNLDTIFEFSPLINRNGTIPPVIVEARELSSFSVDQIRTANRVYKIEKEERFVSVPPTWRDYLLVGLSINSGVDLPTFETRPQNSNERAVWRDAVKNGWNAGEQQADTILAANFNRLTRDYMGMLRYSTLVQEGMISTTRVAESSQTVTGDARQLTLGDTLRRVTSKAAFETNPNKWSPTVNHGKQPAPKVVPIRQSGASTAPEPQPTQIEGRPLDEDGK
;
A
#
# COMPACT_ATOMS: atom_id res chain seq x y z
N MET A 1 14.99 14.15 -18.94
CA MET A 1 14.27 14.30 -17.65
C MET A 1 12.79 14.53 -17.96
N LYS A 2 11.85 13.96 -17.18
CA LYS A 2 10.40 14.24 -17.31
C LYS A 2 9.85 14.49 -15.89
N TYR A 3 9.26 15.66 -15.69
CA TYR A 3 8.62 16.02 -14.41
C TYR A 3 7.18 15.49 -14.41
N PHE A 4 6.76 14.86 -13.31
CA PHE A 4 5.37 14.45 -13.11
C PHE A 4 4.64 15.47 -12.24
N THR A 5 3.79 16.28 -12.88
CA THR A 5 2.88 17.20 -12.18
C THR A 5 1.76 16.41 -11.51
N VAL A 6 1.56 16.57 -10.20
CA VAL A 6 0.42 15.99 -9.48
C VAL A 6 -0.62 17.08 -9.28
N ALA A 7 -1.78 16.93 -9.92
CA ALA A 7 -2.91 17.84 -9.76
C ALA A 7 -3.66 17.58 -8.45
N ALA A 8 -3.99 18.64 -7.71
CA ALA A 8 -4.84 18.56 -6.52
C ALA A 8 -6.32 18.68 -6.92
N ILE A 9 -7.14 17.70 -6.54
CA ILE A 9 -8.59 17.75 -6.74
C ILE A 9 -9.23 18.40 -5.52
N LEU A 10 -9.82 19.59 -5.68
CA LEU A 10 -10.77 20.14 -4.71
C LEU A 10 -12.15 19.51 -4.93
N LEU A 11 -12.80 19.13 -3.83
CA LEU A 11 -14.22 18.80 -3.80
C LEU A 11 -14.95 19.84 -2.94
N PHE A 12 -15.78 20.66 -3.58
CA PHE A 12 -16.71 21.54 -2.87
C PHE A 12 -17.90 20.73 -2.35
N VAL A 13 -18.30 20.97 -1.10
CA VAL A 13 -19.55 20.45 -0.53
C VAL A 13 -20.48 21.63 -0.30
N THR A 14 -21.45 21.80 -1.19
CA THR A 14 -22.50 22.82 -1.03
C THR A 14 -23.58 22.28 -0.09
N SER A 15 -23.80 22.97 1.02
CA SER A 15 -24.91 22.70 1.93
C SER A 15 -26.04 23.71 1.70
N MET A 16 -27.27 23.22 1.56
CA MET A 16 -28.47 24.03 1.81
C MET A 16 -29.48 23.19 2.58
N ALA A 17 -29.95 23.73 3.69
CA ALA A 17 -31.14 23.31 4.40
C ALA A 17 -32.16 24.45 4.36
N HIS A 18 -33.45 24.11 4.43
CA HIS A 18 -34.67 24.86 4.81
C HIS A 18 -35.83 23.88 4.42
N ALA A 19 -36.77 23.44 5.27
CA ALA A 19 -37.72 24.19 6.10
C ALA A 19 -38.62 25.11 5.24
N THR A 20 -39.95 25.11 5.31
CA THR A 20 -40.90 24.49 6.26
C THR A 20 -41.69 23.34 5.56
N GLU A 21 -42.94 22.91 5.83
CA GLU A 21 -44.02 23.37 6.73
C GLU A 21 -44.99 22.27 7.20
N THR A 22 -45.91 22.67 8.08
CA THR A 22 -46.91 21.94 8.87
C THR A 22 -48.21 21.65 8.11
N GLN A 23 -48.83 20.47 8.31
CA GLN A 23 -50.25 20.42 8.71
C GLN A 23 -50.65 19.13 9.43
N SER A 24 -51.79 19.21 10.15
CA SER A 24 -52.26 18.23 11.12
C SER A 24 -53.67 17.75 10.74
N SER A 25 -53.95 16.47 10.99
CA SER A 25 -55.28 16.04 11.45
C SER A 25 -55.18 14.68 12.15
N ALA A 26 -56.05 14.46 13.14
CA ALA A 26 -56.20 13.19 13.83
C ALA A 26 -57.68 12.77 13.84
N ALA A 27 -57.96 11.53 13.45
CA ALA A 27 -59.30 10.94 13.55
C ALA A 27 -59.19 9.44 13.86
N VAL A 28 -60.07 8.97 14.75
CA VAL A 28 -60.13 7.58 15.22
C VAL A 28 -61.04 6.75 14.31
N SER A 29 -60.66 5.51 13.97
CA SER A 29 -61.61 4.39 13.83
C SER A 29 -60.94 3.01 13.71
N ALA A 30 -61.49 2.06 14.44
CA ALA A 30 -61.34 0.61 14.34
C ALA A 30 -62.52 -0.04 15.12
N PRO A 31 -62.79 -1.35 15.05
CA PRO A 31 -62.22 -2.39 14.17
C PRO A 31 -63.31 -3.14 13.36
N GLN A 32 -62.92 -4.11 12.54
CA GLN A 32 -63.65 -5.38 12.42
C GLN A 32 -62.77 -6.49 11.83
N ALA A 33 -63.15 -7.76 12.04
CA ALA A 33 -62.37 -8.93 11.68
C ALA A 33 -63.26 -10.03 11.06
N GLN A 34 -62.66 -10.87 10.20
CA GLN A 34 -63.05 -12.28 10.02
C GLN A 34 -61.99 -13.06 9.22
N THR A 35 -62.15 -14.39 9.16
CA THR A 35 -61.08 -15.36 8.85
C THR A 35 -61.43 -16.21 7.58
N PRO A 36 -61.03 -17.49 7.34
CA PRO A 36 -60.23 -17.77 6.12
C PRO A 36 -60.64 -19.00 5.26
N THR A 37 -59.87 -19.29 4.19
CA THR A 37 -59.80 -20.57 3.41
C THR A 37 -61.05 -20.97 2.59
N PRO A 38 -61.04 -22.05 1.74
CA PRO A 38 -59.96 -22.90 1.18
C PRO A 38 -60.05 -23.05 -0.39
N THR A 39 -59.44 -24.11 -0.96
CA THR A 39 -59.89 -24.84 -2.21
C THR A 39 -59.51 -24.22 -3.58
N THR A 40 -58.95 -24.92 -4.59
CA THR A 40 -58.39 -26.30 -4.67
C THR A 40 -57.32 -26.49 -5.78
N ALA A 41 -56.59 -27.60 -5.65
CA ALA A 41 -55.38 -28.10 -6.31
C ALA A 41 -55.28 -28.23 -7.87
N SER A 42 -54.05 -28.63 -8.28
CA SER A 42 -53.67 -29.50 -9.42
C SER A 42 -53.38 -28.89 -10.81
N ARG A 43 -52.10 -28.93 -11.20
CA ARG A 43 -51.59 -29.93 -12.18
C ARG A 43 -50.05 -30.07 -12.14
N VAL A 44 -49.54 -31.28 -12.36
CA VAL A 44 -48.11 -31.61 -12.49
C VAL A 44 -47.78 -31.98 -13.95
N PRO A 45 -46.62 -31.53 -14.46
CA PRO A 45 -45.69 -32.39 -15.20
C PRO A 45 -44.29 -32.34 -14.55
N ALA A 46 -43.72 -33.48 -14.16
CA ALA A 46 -42.83 -34.33 -14.98
C ALA A 46 -41.37 -33.83 -14.98
N ALA A 47 -40.47 -34.61 -14.38
CA ALA A 47 -39.05 -34.29 -14.20
C ALA A 47 -38.15 -34.94 -15.28
N PRO A 48 -37.03 -34.30 -15.66
CA PRO A 48 -35.92 -34.95 -16.37
C PRO A 48 -34.87 -35.53 -15.40
N THR A 49 -34.27 -36.64 -15.79
CA THR A 49 -33.23 -37.38 -15.05
C THR A 49 -31.93 -36.55 -14.87
N PRO A 50 -31.23 -36.62 -13.72
CA PRO A 50 -29.94 -35.97 -13.54
C PRO A 50 -28.86 -36.64 -14.42
N GLN A 51 -28.46 -35.97 -15.50
CA GLN A 51 -27.25 -36.35 -16.24
C GLN A 51 -26.00 -35.93 -15.45
N ALA A 52 -25.13 -36.90 -15.15
CA ALA A 52 -23.89 -36.67 -14.44
C ALA A 52 -22.87 -35.92 -15.31
N GLN A 53 -22.94 -34.59 -15.32
CA GLN A 53 -21.86 -33.75 -15.84
C GLN A 53 -20.67 -33.82 -14.90
N ALA A 54 -19.72 -34.70 -15.23
CA ALA A 54 -18.40 -34.77 -14.61
C ALA A 54 -17.62 -33.48 -14.88
N SER A 55 -17.88 -32.46 -14.07
CA SER A 55 -17.09 -31.24 -14.03
C SER A 55 -15.75 -31.55 -13.37
N THR A 56 -14.74 -31.85 -14.19
CA THR A 56 -13.37 -32.07 -13.74
C THR A 56 -12.80 -30.77 -13.16
N GLN A 57 -13.08 -30.55 -11.88
CA GLN A 57 -12.49 -29.46 -11.11
C GLN A 57 -10.99 -29.70 -11.03
N ALA A 58 -10.20 -28.82 -11.67
CA ALA A 58 -8.77 -28.77 -11.43
C ALA A 58 -8.54 -28.50 -9.93
N SER A 59 -7.73 -29.34 -9.28
CA SER A 59 -7.50 -29.29 -7.85
C SER A 59 -6.94 -27.92 -7.44
N LYS A 60 -7.60 -27.28 -6.47
CA LYS A 60 -7.37 -25.89 -5.99
C LYS A 60 -5.97 -25.57 -5.44
N ASP A 61 -5.03 -26.52 -5.48
CA ASP A 61 -3.80 -26.54 -4.69
C ASP A 61 -2.54 -26.90 -5.51
N GLN A 62 -2.60 -26.72 -6.84
CA GLN A 62 -1.43 -26.83 -7.73
C GLN A 62 -1.22 -25.54 -8.54
N PRO A 63 0.04 -25.09 -8.70
CA PRO A 63 0.35 -23.91 -9.50
C PRO A 63 0.10 -24.18 -10.99
N VAL A 64 -0.65 -23.28 -11.63
CA VAL A 64 -0.92 -23.34 -13.08
C VAL A 64 0.39 -23.10 -13.84
N THR A 65 0.93 -24.14 -14.47
CA THR A 65 2.18 -24.05 -15.23
C THR A 65 1.95 -23.40 -16.60
N LEU A 66 2.95 -22.67 -17.10
CA LEU A 66 2.86 -21.99 -18.40
C LEU A 66 2.45 -22.97 -19.52
N ASP A 67 3.08 -24.14 -19.62
CA ASP A 67 2.78 -25.13 -20.66
C ASP A 67 1.33 -25.63 -20.68
N SER A 68 0.65 -25.62 -19.52
CA SER A 68 -0.77 -25.98 -19.43
C SER A 68 -1.70 -24.96 -20.11
N LEU A 69 -1.31 -23.67 -20.09
CA LEU A 69 -2.03 -22.57 -20.76
C LEU A 69 -1.74 -22.49 -22.27
N MET A 70 -0.66 -23.14 -22.73
CA MET A 70 -0.19 -23.06 -24.12
C MET A 70 -0.84 -24.10 -25.04
N ASN A 71 -1.44 -25.16 -24.48
CA ASN A 71 -1.87 -26.37 -25.20
C ASN A 71 -3.36 -26.73 -25.01
N LEU A 72 -4.29 -25.81 -25.29
CA LEU A 72 -5.73 -26.07 -25.24
C LEU A 72 -6.33 -26.27 -26.65
N PRO A 73 -7.01 -27.40 -26.95
CA PRO A 73 -7.69 -27.62 -28.23
C PRO A 73 -9.08 -26.96 -28.28
N SER A 74 -9.60 -26.75 -29.49
CA SER A 74 -10.91 -26.11 -29.76
C SER A 74 -11.50 -26.48 -31.13
N ARG A 75 -12.76 -26.08 -31.40
CA ARG A 75 -13.63 -26.83 -32.35
C ARG A 75 -14.76 -26.00 -33.00
N ALA A 76 -14.45 -24.88 -33.66
CA ALA A 76 -15.43 -24.11 -34.45
C ALA A 76 -14.85 -23.66 -35.82
N THR A 77 -15.63 -22.91 -36.61
CA THR A 77 -15.38 -22.62 -38.03
C THR A 77 -15.36 -21.11 -38.37
N THR A 78 -14.78 -20.77 -39.52
CA THR A 78 -14.13 -19.48 -39.80
C THR A 78 -15.07 -18.34 -40.26
N GLY A 79 -14.79 -17.13 -39.76
CA GLY A 79 -15.26 -15.84 -40.28
C GLY A 79 -14.65 -14.69 -39.47
N LEU A 80 -14.31 -13.56 -40.11
CA LEU A 80 -13.65 -12.39 -39.48
C LEU A 80 -12.32 -12.70 -38.75
N THR A 81 -11.31 -13.11 -39.53
CA THR A 81 -9.98 -13.53 -39.02
C THR A 81 -9.32 -12.53 -38.08
N ASP A 82 -9.21 -11.25 -38.47
CA ASP A 82 -8.42 -10.27 -37.71
C ASP A 82 -9.05 -9.93 -36.36
N LEU A 83 -10.38 -9.80 -36.32
CA LEU A 83 -11.14 -9.62 -35.07
C LEU A 83 -10.98 -10.85 -34.16
N ARG A 84 -11.02 -12.06 -34.73
CA ARG A 84 -10.79 -13.30 -33.96
C ARG A 84 -9.35 -13.37 -33.41
N LEU A 85 -8.34 -12.96 -34.18
CA LEU A 85 -6.95 -12.89 -33.73
C LEU A 85 -6.76 -11.82 -32.64
N GLN A 86 -7.45 -10.67 -32.72
CA GLN A 86 -7.44 -9.66 -31.67
C GLN A 86 -8.12 -10.17 -30.39
N MET A 87 -9.28 -10.84 -30.49
CA MET A 87 -9.95 -11.46 -29.34
C MET A 87 -9.09 -12.53 -28.67
N LEU A 88 -8.44 -13.41 -29.45
CA LEU A 88 -7.47 -14.39 -28.94
C LEU A 88 -6.27 -13.70 -28.28
N THR A 89 -5.82 -12.57 -28.81
CA THR A 89 -4.71 -11.79 -28.25
C THR A 89 -5.06 -11.18 -26.90
N GLU A 90 -6.21 -10.50 -26.77
CA GLU A 90 -6.58 -9.88 -25.48
C GLU A 90 -7.01 -10.92 -24.43
N ALA A 91 -7.66 -12.02 -24.83
CA ALA A 91 -7.92 -13.15 -23.94
C ALA A 91 -6.61 -13.80 -23.46
N GLY A 92 -5.68 -14.08 -24.38
CA GLY A 92 -4.37 -14.65 -24.08
C GLY A 92 -3.55 -13.77 -23.13
N LYS A 93 -3.45 -12.46 -23.42
CA LYS A 93 -2.85 -11.47 -22.52
C LYS A 93 -3.49 -11.48 -21.14
N THR A 94 -4.82 -11.47 -21.05
CA THR A 94 -5.55 -11.40 -19.78
C THR A 94 -5.30 -12.63 -18.90
N ILE A 95 -5.32 -13.82 -19.50
CA ILE A 95 -5.09 -15.10 -18.80
C ILE A 95 -3.61 -15.27 -18.44
N GLY A 96 -2.70 -14.93 -19.36
CA GLY A 96 -1.26 -14.89 -19.09
C GLY A 96 -0.93 -13.95 -17.93
N PHE A 97 -1.50 -12.74 -17.92
CA PHE A 97 -1.32 -11.74 -16.86
C PHE A 97 -1.78 -12.23 -15.49
N ARG A 98 -2.96 -12.86 -15.41
CA ARG A 98 -3.44 -13.49 -14.17
C ARG A 98 -2.52 -14.63 -13.71
N GLY A 99 -2.05 -15.47 -14.63
CA GLY A 99 -1.10 -16.55 -14.35
C GLY A 99 0.25 -16.05 -13.83
N GLY A 100 0.87 -15.10 -14.53
CA GLY A 100 2.14 -14.49 -14.13
C GLY A 100 2.04 -13.75 -12.79
N MET A 101 0.94 -13.01 -12.55
CA MET A 101 0.68 -12.41 -11.24
C MET A 101 0.61 -13.45 -10.11
N ALA A 102 -0.12 -14.55 -10.31
CA ALA A 102 -0.27 -15.60 -9.30
C ALA A 102 1.04 -16.36 -9.05
N ALA A 103 1.69 -16.85 -10.11
CA ALA A 103 2.98 -17.55 -10.03
C ALA A 103 4.05 -16.69 -9.35
N ARG A 104 4.17 -15.41 -9.75
CA ARG A 104 5.09 -14.47 -9.09
C ARG A 104 4.70 -14.20 -7.64
N ALA A 105 3.42 -14.05 -7.33
CA ALA A 105 2.95 -13.86 -5.96
C ALA A 105 3.34 -15.02 -5.03
N HIS A 106 3.33 -16.28 -5.49
CA HIS A 106 3.85 -17.41 -4.71
C HIS A 106 5.37 -17.29 -4.46
N VAL A 107 6.17 -17.02 -5.50
CA VAL A 107 7.63 -16.84 -5.38
C VAL A 107 7.97 -15.70 -4.41
N LEU A 108 7.23 -14.58 -4.48
CA LEU A 108 7.40 -13.45 -3.56
C LEU A 108 6.97 -13.81 -2.13
N ARG A 109 5.83 -14.50 -1.94
CA ARG A 109 5.38 -14.99 -0.62
C ARG A 109 6.45 -15.86 0.04
N ASP A 110 7.06 -16.76 -0.73
CA ASP A 110 8.03 -17.71 -0.19
C ASP A 110 9.39 -17.05 0.08
N ALA A 111 9.79 -16.09 -0.75
CA ALA A 111 10.93 -15.22 -0.49
C ALA A 111 10.75 -14.34 0.78
N LEU A 112 9.52 -13.91 1.09
CA LEU A 112 9.20 -13.22 2.34
C LEU A 112 9.18 -14.17 3.54
N ASN A 113 8.55 -15.34 3.42
CA ASN A 113 8.50 -16.36 4.47
C ASN A 113 9.90 -16.87 4.86
N ALA A 114 10.80 -17.07 3.89
CA ALA A 114 12.21 -17.41 4.14
C ALA A 114 12.97 -16.32 4.93
N ARG A 115 12.44 -15.09 4.99
CA ARG A 115 12.98 -13.95 5.75
C ARG A 115 12.10 -13.57 6.94
N ALA A 116 11.07 -14.36 7.27
CA ALA A 116 10.03 -14.02 8.23
C ALA A 116 10.59 -13.50 9.55
N LYS A 117 11.48 -14.26 10.21
CA LYS A 117 12.10 -13.89 11.50
C LYS A 117 12.79 -12.51 11.47
N ASN A 118 13.41 -12.12 10.35
CA ASN A 118 14.05 -10.82 10.21
C ASN A 118 13.01 -9.70 10.06
N LEU A 119 11.95 -9.93 9.28
CA LEU A 119 10.83 -9.00 9.13
C LEU A 119 10.02 -8.85 10.45
N ASP A 120 9.85 -9.96 11.18
CA ASP A 120 9.22 -10.01 12.51
C ASP A 120 10.03 -9.17 13.53
N THR A 121 11.38 -9.17 13.47
CA THR A 121 12.24 -8.32 14.32
C THR A 121 12.30 -6.84 13.87
N ILE A 122 12.27 -6.55 12.56
CA ILE A 122 12.40 -5.15 12.07
C ILE A 122 11.09 -4.38 12.23
N PHE A 123 9.94 -5.05 12.04
CA PHE A 123 8.61 -4.45 12.04
C PHE A 123 7.78 -4.95 13.22
N GLU A 124 8.30 -4.79 14.45
CA GLU A 124 7.59 -5.19 15.66
C GLU A 124 6.56 -4.12 16.08
N PHE A 125 5.28 -4.36 15.79
CA PHE A 125 4.21 -3.40 16.11
C PHE A 125 3.73 -3.46 17.57
N SER A 126 3.96 -4.56 18.28
CA SER A 126 3.47 -4.78 19.65
C SER A 126 3.92 -3.71 20.65
N PRO A 127 5.19 -3.25 20.67
CA PRO A 127 5.64 -2.18 21.56
C PRO A 127 5.07 -0.79 21.22
N LEU A 128 4.53 -0.62 20.01
CA LEU A 128 3.96 0.65 19.54
C LEU A 128 2.49 0.83 19.95
N ILE A 129 1.81 -0.23 20.40
CA ILE A 129 0.40 -0.14 20.82
C ILE A 129 0.30 0.65 22.12
N ASN A 130 -0.56 1.66 22.13
CA ASN A 130 -0.85 2.45 23.32
C ASN A 130 -1.43 1.54 24.42
N ARG A 131 -1.09 1.79 25.69
CA ARG A 131 -1.54 0.98 26.86
C ARG A 131 -3.06 0.82 26.99
N ASN A 132 -3.84 1.68 26.32
CA ASN A 132 -5.30 1.63 26.23
C ASN A 132 -5.84 0.64 25.17
N GLY A 133 -4.99 -0.08 24.44
CA GLY A 133 -5.35 -1.02 23.38
C GLY A 133 -5.62 -0.39 22.00
N THR A 134 -5.24 0.87 21.79
CA THR A 134 -5.28 1.51 20.46
C THR A 134 -3.94 1.39 19.75
N ILE A 135 -3.97 1.09 18.45
CA ILE A 135 -2.81 1.34 17.59
C ILE A 135 -2.69 2.86 17.39
N PRO A 136 -1.50 3.47 17.53
CA PRO A 136 -1.30 4.90 17.35
C PRO A 136 -1.56 5.37 15.91
N PRO A 137 -1.77 6.68 15.70
CA PRO A 137 -1.91 7.26 14.37
C PRO A 137 -0.59 7.17 13.59
N VAL A 138 -0.70 7.13 12.26
CA VAL A 138 0.46 7.20 11.34
C VAL A 138 0.76 8.66 11.03
N ILE A 139 1.89 9.17 11.50
CA ILE A 139 2.35 10.53 11.20
C ILE A 139 3.33 10.53 10.03
N VAL A 140 2.93 11.10 8.89
CA VAL A 140 3.88 11.42 7.80
C VAL A 140 4.52 12.78 8.04
N GLU A 141 5.75 12.92 7.55
CA GLU A 141 6.54 14.15 7.60
C GLU A 141 7.01 14.45 6.19
N ALA A 142 6.85 15.70 5.77
CA ALA A 142 7.46 16.23 4.57
C ALA A 142 8.39 17.38 4.95
N ARG A 143 9.54 17.48 4.29
CA ARG A 143 10.59 18.48 4.58
C ARG A 143 10.80 19.43 3.41
N GLU A 144 11.27 20.64 3.71
CA GLU A 144 11.68 21.64 2.73
C GLU A 144 10.59 21.97 1.69
N LEU A 145 9.33 21.95 2.13
CA LEU A 145 8.18 22.20 1.28
C LEU A 145 8.17 23.66 0.82
N SER A 146 8.01 23.86 -0.48
CA SER A 146 7.83 25.17 -1.12
C SER A 146 6.59 25.12 -2.01
N SER A 147 5.53 25.83 -1.63
CA SER A 147 4.32 26.00 -2.44
C SER A 147 4.34 27.37 -3.10
N PHE A 148 4.11 27.39 -4.42
CA PHE A 148 4.15 28.58 -5.26
C PHE A 148 2.75 28.88 -5.81
N SER A 149 2.32 30.13 -5.62
CA SER A 149 1.18 30.76 -6.29
C SER A 149 1.70 31.80 -7.28
N VAL A 150 0.81 32.50 -8.00
CA VAL A 150 1.18 33.55 -8.97
C VAL A 150 1.90 34.74 -8.29
N ASP A 151 1.54 35.02 -7.05
CA ASP A 151 1.91 36.19 -6.26
C ASP A 151 2.59 35.85 -4.91
N GLN A 152 2.53 34.59 -4.46
CA GLN A 152 3.02 34.16 -3.16
C GLN A 152 3.93 32.92 -3.25
N ILE A 153 5.03 32.94 -2.50
CA ILE A 153 5.84 31.76 -2.18
C ILE A 153 5.67 31.49 -0.67
N ARG A 154 5.35 30.24 -0.30
CA ARG A 154 5.31 29.80 1.10
C ARG A 154 6.22 28.60 1.29
N THR A 155 7.21 28.74 2.17
CA THR A 155 8.15 27.68 2.53
C THR A 155 7.85 27.11 3.92
N ALA A 156 8.20 25.85 4.13
CA ALA A 156 8.08 25.15 5.42
C ALA A 156 9.22 24.13 5.59
N ASN A 157 10.02 24.29 6.63
CA ASN A 157 11.11 23.35 6.97
C ASN A 157 10.57 21.93 7.19
N ARG A 158 9.46 21.80 7.94
CA ARG A 158 8.75 20.54 8.16
C ARG A 158 7.24 20.75 8.13
N VAL A 159 6.52 19.74 7.65
CA VAL A 159 5.06 19.61 7.74
C VAL A 159 4.76 18.20 8.24
N TYR A 160 4.03 18.09 9.35
CA TYR A 160 3.50 16.83 9.86
C TYR A 160 2.03 16.68 9.49
N LYS A 161 1.59 15.46 9.17
CA LYS A 161 0.19 15.14 8.86
C LYS A 161 -0.17 13.78 9.46
N ILE A 162 -1.34 13.68 10.10
CA ILE A 162 -1.97 12.39 10.41
C ILE A 162 -2.45 11.80 9.08
N GLU A 163 -1.86 10.69 8.69
CA GLU A 163 -2.16 9.97 7.45
C GLU A 163 -3.10 8.78 7.67
N LYS A 164 -3.11 8.26 8.91
CA LYS A 164 -4.13 7.33 9.41
C LYS A 164 -4.40 7.62 10.88
N GLU A 165 -5.68 7.67 11.21
CA GLU A 165 -6.19 7.80 12.58
C GLU A 165 -5.84 6.58 13.45
N GLU A 166 -5.84 6.77 14.77
CA GLU A 166 -5.85 5.65 15.72
C GLU A 166 -7.12 4.79 15.59
N ARG A 167 -7.04 3.56 16.09
CA ARG A 167 -8.19 2.65 16.28
C ARG A 167 -7.89 1.60 17.34
N PHE A 168 -8.91 1.00 17.92
CA PHE A 168 -8.71 -0.25 18.68
C PHE A 168 -8.27 -1.37 17.76
N VAL A 169 -7.41 -2.25 18.26
CA VAL A 169 -7.01 -3.51 17.61
C VAL A 169 -7.07 -4.63 18.64
N SER A 170 -7.57 -5.81 18.24
CA SER A 170 -7.58 -7.02 19.07
C SER A 170 -6.25 -7.77 19.00
N VAL A 171 -5.55 -7.68 17.86
CA VAL A 171 -4.24 -8.27 17.60
C VAL A 171 -3.36 -7.19 16.96
N PRO A 172 -2.07 -7.08 17.31
CA PRO A 172 -1.14 -6.20 16.60
C PRO A 172 -1.09 -6.57 15.11
N PRO A 173 -1.02 -5.60 14.18
CA PRO A 173 -0.69 -5.93 12.80
C PRO A 173 0.73 -6.48 12.71
N THR A 174 1.02 -7.22 11.65
CA THR A 174 2.35 -7.73 11.32
C THR A 174 2.77 -7.25 9.93
N TRP A 175 4.00 -7.52 9.51
CA TRP A 175 4.41 -7.27 8.11
C TRP A 175 3.57 -8.08 7.10
N ARG A 176 2.94 -9.20 7.50
CA ARG A 176 2.10 -10.05 6.61
C ARG A 176 0.84 -9.30 6.19
N ASP A 177 0.24 -8.54 7.11
CA ASP A 177 -0.93 -7.66 6.91
C ASP A 177 -0.64 -6.43 6.02
N TYR A 178 0.62 -6.27 5.60
CA TYR A 178 1.07 -5.25 4.67
C TYR A 178 1.58 -5.85 3.36
N LEU A 179 2.59 -6.73 3.42
CA LEU A 179 3.32 -7.19 2.23
C LEU A 179 2.51 -8.14 1.33
N LEU A 180 1.58 -8.91 1.91
CA LEU A 180 0.78 -9.88 1.17
C LEU A 180 -0.52 -9.29 0.56
N VAL A 181 -0.86 -8.04 0.90
CA VAL A 181 -2.13 -7.41 0.47
C VAL A 181 -2.13 -7.17 -1.04
N GLY A 182 -3.15 -7.68 -1.74
CA GLY A 182 -3.29 -7.52 -3.20
C GLY A 182 -2.35 -8.40 -4.04
N LEU A 183 -1.48 -9.19 -3.44
CA LEU A 183 -0.77 -10.26 -4.15
C LEU A 183 -1.75 -11.40 -4.47
N SER A 184 -1.72 -11.91 -5.71
CA SER A 184 -2.65 -12.92 -6.23
C SER A 184 -2.37 -14.36 -5.75
N ILE A 185 -2.04 -14.52 -4.47
CA ILE A 185 -1.58 -15.78 -3.84
C ILE A 185 -2.68 -16.86 -3.84
N ASN A 186 -3.95 -16.46 -3.79
CA ASN A 186 -5.10 -17.37 -3.74
C ASN A 186 -5.93 -17.33 -5.04
N SER A 187 -5.40 -16.71 -6.09
CA SER A 187 -6.12 -16.48 -7.35
C SER A 187 -5.94 -17.66 -8.31
N GLY A 188 -6.91 -18.58 -8.32
CA GLY A 188 -7.02 -19.58 -9.37
C GLY A 188 -7.15 -18.90 -10.75
N VAL A 189 -6.43 -19.42 -11.75
CA VAL A 189 -6.54 -18.92 -13.13
C VAL A 189 -7.71 -19.61 -13.82
N ASP A 190 -8.87 -18.94 -13.85
CA ASP A 190 -10.02 -19.41 -14.61
C ASP A 190 -9.64 -19.59 -16.09
N LEU A 191 -9.79 -20.82 -16.59
CA LEU A 191 -9.44 -21.17 -17.97
C LEU A 191 -10.44 -20.58 -18.97
N PRO A 192 -10.00 -20.22 -20.19
CA PRO A 192 -10.88 -19.63 -21.21
C PRO A 192 -12.01 -20.59 -21.59
N THR A 193 -13.17 -20.02 -21.87
CA THR A 193 -14.30 -20.73 -22.51
C THR A 193 -13.86 -21.38 -23.83
N PHE A 194 -14.53 -22.45 -24.25
CA PHE A 194 -14.06 -23.26 -25.38
C PHE A 194 -13.96 -22.50 -26.73
N GLU A 195 -14.67 -21.39 -26.87
CA GLU A 195 -14.72 -20.54 -28.08
C GLU A 195 -13.51 -19.58 -28.20
N THR A 196 -12.98 -19.13 -27.07
CA THR A 196 -11.82 -18.21 -26.96
C THR A 196 -10.47 -18.92 -26.96
N ARG A 197 -10.45 -20.18 -27.40
CA ARG A 197 -9.26 -21.03 -27.54
C ARG A 197 -8.81 -21.09 -29.00
N PRO A 198 -7.50 -21.27 -29.27
CA PRO A 198 -6.95 -21.30 -30.62
C PRO A 198 -7.25 -22.62 -31.34
N GLN A 199 -7.68 -22.54 -32.60
CA GLN A 199 -8.19 -23.67 -33.40
C GLN A 199 -7.14 -24.24 -34.36
N ASN A 200 -6.33 -23.38 -34.98
CA ASN A 200 -5.34 -23.74 -35.98
C ASN A 200 -3.90 -23.47 -35.51
N SER A 201 -2.89 -23.74 -36.35
CA SER A 201 -1.47 -23.46 -36.05
C SER A 201 -1.18 -21.98 -35.82
N ASN A 202 -1.82 -21.10 -36.58
CA ASN A 202 -1.51 -19.68 -36.62
C ASN A 202 -2.13 -18.97 -35.40
N GLU A 203 -3.37 -19.30 -35.09
CA GLU A 203 -4.02 -18.92 -33.83
C GLU A 203 -3.24 -19.43 -32.60
N ARG A 204 -2.67 -20.64 -32.65
CA ARG A 204 -1.80 -21.15 -31.57
C ARG A 204 -0.46 -20.42 -31.47
N ALA A 205 0.07 -19.83 -32.54
CA ALA A 205 1.22 -18.95 -32.44
C ALA A 205 0.83 -17.66 -31.70
N VAL A 206 -0.18 -16.94 -32.22
CA VAL A 206 -0.69 -15.68 -31.63
C VAL A 206 -1.11 -15.85 -30.17
N TRP A 207 -1.81 -16.93 -29.83
CA TRP A 207 -2.20 -17.24 -28.44
C TRP A 207 -0.99 -17.39 -27.52
N ARG A 208 0.04 -18.16 -27.92
CA ARG A 208 1.22 -18.41 -27.09
C ARG A 208 2.04 -17.14 -26.86
N ASP A 209 2.17 -16.30 -27.89
CA ASP A 209 2.87 -15.02 -27.77
C ASP A 209 2.06 -14.02 -26.92
N ALA A 210 0.72 -13.99 -27.06
CA ALA A 210 -0.15 -13.18 -26.23
C ALA A 210 -0.12 -13.60 -24.74
N VAL A 211 -0.19 -14.90 -24.44
CA VAL A 211 -0.05 -15.45 -23.08
C VAL A 211 1.31 -15.11 -22.48
N LYS A 212 2.41 -15.29 -23.25
CA LYS A 212 3.77 -14.96 -22.79
C LYS A 212 3.94 -13.47 -22.50
N ASN A 213 3.41 -12.59 -23.35
CA ASN A 213 3.46 -11.14 -23.14
C ASN A 213 2.60 -10.72 -21.93
N GLY A 214 1.42 -11.33 -21.76
CA GLY A 214 0.59 -11.14 -20.56
C GLY A 214 1.31 -11.59 -19.29
N TRP A 215 1.92 -12.78 -19.29
CA TRP A 215 2.64 -13.35 -18.16
C TRP A 215 3.73 -12.42 -17.66
N ASN A 216 4.62 -11.96 -18.55
CA ASN A 216 5.70 -11.02 -18.21
C ASN A 216 5.18 -9.73 -17.57
N ALA A 217 4.08 -9.17 -18.07
CA ALA A 217 3.44 -7.99 -17.47
C ALA A 217 2.80 -8.30 -16.11
N GLY A 218 2.30 -9.53 -15.91
CA GLY A 218 1.76 -10.00 -14.63
C GLY A 218 2.84 -10.13 -13.55
N GLU A 219 4.01 -10.67 -13.90
CA GLU A 219 5.16 -10.73 -12.97
C GLU A 219 5.62 -9.32 -12.55
N GLN A 220 5.74 -8.40 -13.52
CA GLN A 220 6.08 -6.99 -13.26
C GLN A 220 5.04 -6.29 -12.39
N GLN A 221 3.75 -6.59 -12.56
CA GLN A 221 2.69 -6.04 -11.72
C GLN A 221 2.77 -6.58 -10.28
N ALA A 222 3.06 -7.86 -10.08
CA ALA A 222 3.23 -8.44 -8.74
C ALA A 222 4.44 -7.84 -7.99
N ASP A 223 5.57 -7.63 -8.68
CA ASP A 223 6.73 -6.91 -8.11
C ASP A 223 6.39 -5.45 -7.76
N THR A 224 5.64 -4.77 -8.62
CA THR A 224 5.17 -3.39 -8.40
C THR A 224 4.24 -3.29 -7.17
N ILE A 225 3.34 -4.26 -7.00
CA ILE A 225 2.47 -4.36 -5.81
C ILE A 225 3.30 -4.57 -4.55
N LEU A 226 4.29 -5.48 -4.57
CA LEU A 226 5.16 -5.70 -3.40
C LEU A 226 5.97 -4.45 -3.04
N ALA A 227 6.51 -3.72 -4.02
CA ALA A 227 7.23 -2.47 -3.79
C ALA A 227 6.31 -1.40 -3.17
N ALA A 228 5.08 -1.25 -3.66
CA ALA A 228 4.08 -0.34 -3.08
C ALA A 228 3.69 -0.75 -1.64
N ASN A 229 3.53 -2.05 -1.39
CA ASN A 229 3.25 -2.58 -0.05
C ASN A 229 4.42 -2.34 0.93
N PHE A 230 5.67 -2.51 0.49
CA PHE A 230 6.85 -2.25 1.32
C PHE A 230 7.00 -0.77 1.66
N ASN A 231 6.72 0.12 0.70
CA ASN A 231 6.65 1.56 0.95
C ASN A 231 5.55 1.90 1.97
N ARG A 232 4.35 1.30 1.84
CA ARG A 232 3.25 1.46 2.80
C ARG A 232 3.59 0.93 4.20
N LEU A 233 4.25 -0.23 4.29
CA LEU A 233 4.74 -0.82 5.56
C LEU A 233 5.71 0.13 6.25
N THR A 234 6.75 0.54 5.54
CA THR A 234 7.82 1.41 6.06
C THR A 234 7.26 2.76 6.50
N ARG A 235 6.39 3.36 5.68
CA ARG A 235 5.71 4.64 5.98
C ARG A 235 4.84 4.54 7.24
N ASP A 236 4.00 3.51 7.34
CA ASP A 236 3.08 3.37 8.47
C ASP A 236 3.84 3.08 9.77
N TYR A 237 4.81 2.16 9.74
CA TYR A 237 5.65 1.82 10.91
C TYR A 237 6.47 3.02 11.41
N MET A 238 7.20 3.69 10.52
CA MET A 238 7.97 4.89 10.86
C MET A 238 7.08 6.07 11.28
N GLY A 239 5.84 6.13 10.78
CA GLY A 239 4.86 7.13 11.20
C GLY A 239 4.31 6.91 12.61
N MET A 240 4.21 5.65 13.07
CA MET A 240 3.85 5.30 14.44
C MET A 240 5.02 5.49 15.43
N LEU A 241 6.26 5.21 14.98
CA LEU A 241 7.46 5.61 15.74
C LEU A 241 7.54 7.14 15.90
N ARG A 242 7.31 7.89 14.81
CA ARG A 242 7.26 9.37 14.84
C ARG A 242 6.17 9.90 15.77
N TYR A 243 5.01 9.26 15.87
CA TYR A 243 3.99 9.61 16.86
C TYR A 243 4.55 9.57 18.29
N SER A 244 5.27 8.51 18.66
CA SER A 244 5.88 8.41 20.00
C SER A 244 6.89 9.53 20.26
N THR A 245 7.69 9.92 19.28
CA THR A 245 8.61 11.07 19.40
C THR A 245 7.85 12.38 19.58
N LEU A 246 6.83 12.65 18.76
CA LEU A 246 6.06 13.89 18.84
C LEU A 246 5.23 13.99 20.14
N VAL A 247 4.83 12.86 20.74
CA VAL A 247 4.21 12.83 22.08
C VAL A 247 5.23 13.22 23.15
N GLN A 248 6.47 12.70 23.09
CA GLN A 248 7.54 13.07 24.01
C GLN A 248 7.94 14.54 23.87
N GLU A 249 7.90 15.07 22.64
CA GLU A 249 8.18 16.48 22.35
C GLU A 249 6.99 17.42 22.60
N GLY A 250 5.85 16.92 23.10
CA GLY A 250 4.65 17.72 23.38
C GLY A 250 3.96 18.31 22.14
N MET A 251 4.33 17.85 20.93
CA MET A 251 3.83 18.36 19.65
C MET A 251 2.52 17.69 19.19
N ILE A 252 2.12 16.57 19.80
CA ILE A 252 0.84 15.91 19.54
C ILE A 252 0.23 15.36 20.85
N SER A 253 -1.09 15.48 20.99
CA SER A 253 -1.81 14.90 22.12
C SER A 253 -1.86 13.37 22.04
N THR A 254 -2.02 12.72 23.20
CA THR A 254 -2.24 11.28 23.29
C THR A 254 -3.71 10.92 23.14
N THR A 255 -3.99 9.81 22.43
CA THR A 255 -5.32 9.20 22.34
C THR A 255 -5.88 8.90 23.73
N ARG A 256 -7.02 9.51 24.08
CA ARG A 256 -7.73 9.24 25.34
C ARG A 256 -8.88 8.26 25.08
N VAL A 257 -8.96 7.26 25.96
CA VAL A 257 -10.01 6.24 25.97
C VAL A 257 -10.73 6.34 27.32
N ALA A 258 -12.06 6.32 27.28
CA ALA A 258 -12.87 6.04 28.46
C ALA A 258 -13.31 4.58 28.45
N GLU A 259 -13.47 4.02 29.64
CA GLU A 259 -13.92 2.66 29.90
C GLU A 259 -15.13 2.70 30.83
N SER A 260 -16.11 1.83 30.57
CA SER A 260 -17.27 1.65 31.42
C SER A 260 -17.58 0.16 31.50
N SER A 261 -17.52 -0.39 32.71
CA SER A 261 -17.79 -1.80 32.99
C SER A 261 -19.13 -1.96 33.71
N GLN A 262 -19.83 -3.05 33.41
CA GLN A 262 -21.12 -3.41 33.96
C GLN A 262 -21.08 -4.91 34.32
N THR A 263 -21.25 -5.23 35.60
CA THR A 263 -21.08 -6.60 36.11
C THR A 263 -22.03 -7.60 35.46
N VAL A 264 -23.25 -7.14 35.12
CA VAL A 264 -24.29 -7.92 34.46
C VAL A 264 -25.01 -7.02 33.44
N THR A 265 -25.13 -7.47 32.20
CA THR A 265 -25.98 -6.86 31.14
C THR A 265 -26.77 -7.96 30.42
N GLY A 266 -27.86 -7.64 29.74
CA GLY A 266 -28.63 -8.62 28.97
C GLY A 266 -30.15 -8.52 29.09
N ASP A 267 -30.83 -9.59 28.68
CA ASP A 267 -32.29 -9.76 28.70
C ASP A 267 -32.69 -11.17 29.20
N ALA A 268 -33.96 -11.55 29.02
CA ALA A 268 -34.49 -12.84 29.46
C ALA A 268 -34.01 -14.07 28.63
N ARG A 269 -33.16 -13.87 27.63
CA ARG A 269 -32.62 -14.92 26.73
C ARG A 269 -31.10 -14.92 26.65
N GLN A 270 -30.45 -13.78 26.84
CA GLN A 270 -29.00 -13.66 26.86
C GLN A 270 -28.54 -12.86 28.09
N LEU A 271 -27.66 -13.45 28.90
CA LEU A 271 -26.99 -12.81 30.02
C LEU A 271 -25.50 -12.65 29.70
N THR A 272 -24.98 -11.43 29.78
CA THR A 272 -23.56 -11.09 29.66
C THR A 272 -23.02 -10.74 31.04
N LEU A 273 -21.85 -11.26 31.39
CA LEU A 273 -21.19 -11.07 32.68
C LEU A 273 -19.85 -10.33 32.46
N GLY A 274 -19.59 -9.29 33.23
CA GLY A 274 -18.36 -8.49 33.12
C GLY A 274 -18.25 -7.66 31.83
N ASP A 275 -19.38 -7.20 31.28
CA ASP A 275 -19.43 -6.36 30.08
C ASP A 275 -18.56 -5.10 30.28
N THR A 276 -17.73 -4.76 29.29
CA THR A 276 -16.73 -3.68 29.41
C THR A 276 -16.58 -2.92 28.09
N LEU A 277 -17.23 -1.77 28.02
CA LEU A 277 -17.23 -0.88 26.86
C LEU A 277 -16.07 0.11 26.93
N ARG A 278 -15.15 0.03 25.97
CA ARG A 278 -14.06 1.01 25.76
C ARG A 278 -14.34 1.88 24.53
N ARG A 279 -14.14 3.20 24.65
CA ARG A 279 -14.39 4.18 23.59
C ARG A 279 -13.31 5.26 23.56
N VAL A 280 -12.76 5.57 22.39
CA VAL A 280 -11.91 6.76 22.20
C VAL A 280 -12.75 8.01 22.42
N THR A 281 -12.38 8.84 23.40
CA THR A 281 -13.07 10.08 23.78
C THR A 281 -12.36 11.34 23.32
N SER A 282 -11.05 11.27 23.10
CA SER A 282 -10.29 12.32 22.42
C SER A 282 -9.19 11.68 21.58
N LYS A 283 -9.02 12.17 20.36
CA LYS A 283 -8.00 11.68 19.43
C LYS A 283 -6.67 12.41 19.61
N ALA A 284 -5.61 11.81 19.07
CA ALA A 284 -4.36 12.48 18.82
C ALA A 284 -4.55 13.66 17.85
N ALA A 285 -4.11 14.84 18.26
CA ALA A 285 -4.19 16.08 17.49
C ALA A 285 -2.92 16.91 17.73
N PHE A 286 -2.42 17.57 16.69
CA PHE A 286 -1.22 18.39 16.82
C PHE A 286 -1.45 19.58 17.74
N GLU A 287 -0.53 19.79 18.68
CA GLU A 287 -0.52 20.98 19.52
C GLU A 287 0.10 22.14 18.74
N THR A 288 -0.67 23.19 18.47
CA THR A 288 -0.22 24.32 17.64
C THR A 288 0.49 25.42 18.43
N ASN A 289 0.46 25.38 19.77
CA ASN A 289 1.16 26.35 20.63
C ASN A 289 2.59 25.87 20.97
N PRO A 290 3.66 26.51 20.45
CA PRO A 290 5.04 26.07 20.69
C PRO A 290 5.48 26.11 22.15
N ASN A 291 4.83 26.91 23.00
CA ASN A 291 5.18 27.04 24.42
C ASN A 291 4.85 25.79 25.26
N LYS A 292 4.17 24.80 24.67
CA LYS A 292 3.93 23.48 25.26
C LYS A 292 4.90 22.40 24.74
N TRP A 293 5.67 22.71 23.69
CA TRP A 293 6.59 21.75 23.10
C TRP A 293 7.85 21.63 23.96
N SER A 294 8.37 20.42 24.10
CA SER A 294 9.63 20.09 24.78
C SER A 294 10.58 19.46 23.75
N PRO A 295 11.11 20.25 22.79
CA PRO A 295 11.87 19.72 21.65
C PRO A 295 13.12 19.00 22.13
N THR A 296 13.32 17.76 21.67
CA THR A 296 14.53 17.01 22.02
C THR A 296 15.70 17.59 21.23
N VAL A 297 16.58 18.35 21.92
CA VAL A 297 17.78 18.93 21.30
C VAL A 297 18.83 17.84 21.06
N ASN A 298 18.54 17.02 20.07
CA ASN A 298 19.49 16.12 19.44
C ASN A 298 20.56 16.99 18.76
N HIS A 299 21.63 17.28 19.50
CA HIS A 299 22.88 17.84 18.95
C HIS A 299 23.53 16.80 18.04
N GLY A 300 22.90 16.55 16.88
CA GLY A 300 23.53 15.88 15.77
C GLY A 300 24.84 16.58 15.47
N LYS A 301 25.95 15.84 15.53
CA LYS A 301 27.30 16.38 15.37
C LYS A 301 27.51 16.78 13.90
N GLN A 302 26.92 17.93 13.55
CA GLN A 302 27.05 18.58 12.25
C GLN A 302 28.55 18.61 11.91
N PRO A 303 29.02 17.85 10.90
CA PRO A 303 30.41 17.94 10.50
C PRO A 303 30.62 19.37 10.03
N ALA A 304 31.55 20.08 10.68
CA ALA A 304 31.80 21.48 10.36
C ALA A 304 32.03 21.62 8.84
N PRO A 305 31.38 22.58 8.17
CA PRO A 305 31.47 22.70 6.73
C PRO A 305 32.94 22.81 6.34
N LYS A 306 33.43 21.85 5.57
CA LYS A 306 34.79 21.91 5.02
C LYS A 306 34.82 23.08 4.04
N VAL A 307 35.23 24.24 4.54
CA VAL A 307 35.65 25.37 3.71
C VAL A 307 36.87 24.91 2.93
N VAL A 308 36.62 24.39 1.73
CA VAL A 308 37.67 24.09 0.76
C VAL A 308 38.27 25.44 0.39
N PRO A 309 39.55 25.71 0.68
CA PRO A 309 40.16 26.97 0.29
C PRO A 309 40.17 27.05 -1.23
N ILE A 310 39.52 28.07 -1.78
CA ILE A 310 39.62 28.36 -3.21
C ILE A 310 41.08 28.68 -3.48
N ARG A 311 41.79 27.78 -4.17
CA ARG A 311 43.17 28.04 -4.61
C ARG A 311 43.13 29.21 -5.59
N GLN A 312 43.51 30.39 -5.12
CA GLN A 312 43.78 31.53 -5.98
C GLN A 312 44.93 31.15 -6.92
N SER A 313 44.72 31.34 -8.22
CA SER A 313 45.71 31.03 -9.25
C SER A 313 46.54 32.27 -9.55
N GLY A 314 47.74 32.34 -8.99
CA GLY A 314 48.69 33.45 -9.13
C GLY A 314 49.68 33.43 -7.96
N ALA A 315 50.96 33.78 -8.12
CA ALA A 315 51.67 34.17 -9.32
C ALA A 315 53.10 33.59 -9.33
N SER A 316 53.78 33.70 -10.47
CA SER A 316 55.17 33.24 -10.64
C SER A 316 56.18 34.26 -10.10
N THR A 317 57.10 33.82 -9.26
CA THR A 317 58.36 34.54 -8.94
C THR A 317 59.55 33.57 -9.01
N ALA A 318 60.73 34.13 -9.30
CA ALA A 318 61.94 33.41 -9.72
C ALA A 318 62.71 32.77 -8.54
N PRO A 319 63.60 31.78 -8.79
CA PRO A 319 64.34 31.08 -7.74
C PRO A 319 65.51 31.88 -7.18
N GLU A 320 65.79 31.67 -5.88
CA GLU A 320 66.95 32.20 -5.16
C GLU A 320 68.01 31.07 -4.97
N PRO A 321 69.33 31.34 -5.10
CA PRO A 321 70.34 30.28 -5.23
C PRO A 321 70.81 29.67 -3.90
N GLN A 322 71.26 28.41 -3.96
CA GLN A 322 71.89 27.72 -2.84
C GLN A 322 73.39 28.07 -2.73
N PRO A 323 73.95 28.28 -1.52
CA PRO A 323 75.38 28.56 -1.32
C PRO A 323 76.19 27.35 -0.80
N THR A 324 77.52 27.36 -1.02
CA THR A 324 78.55 26.57 -0.26
C THR A 324 78.58 25.06 -0.60
N GLN A 325 79.70 24.36 -0.87
CA GLN A 325 81.12 24.64 -1.23
C GLN A 325 81.64 23.37 -2.01
N ILE A 326 82.90 22.93 -2.16
CA ILE A 326 84.26 23.20 -1.60
C ILE A 326 85.35 22.81 -2.65
N GLU A 327 86.61 22.63 -2.22
CA GLU A 327 87.73 21.89 -2.88
C GLU A 327 88.56 22.63 -3.95
N GLY A 328 89.90 22.55 -3.86
CA GLY A 328 90.83 23.01 -4.92
C GLY A 328 91.96 23.99 -4.52
N ARG A 329 92.90 23.56 -3.66
CA ARG A 329 94.28 24.11 -3.57
C ARG A 329 95.24 23.09 -4.24
N PRO A 330 96.52 23.37 -4.55
CA PRO A 330 97.24 24.66 -4.47
C PRO A 330 98.07 25.01 -5.73
N LEU A 331 98.71 26.19 -5.73
CA LEU A 331 100.18 26.30 -5.69
C LEU A 331 100.64 27.77 -5.56
N ASP A 332 101.81 27.94 -4.97
CA ASP A 332 102.44 29.21 -4.62
C ASP A 332 103.67 29.44 -5.53
N GLU A 333 104.03 30.69 -5.83
CA GLU A 333 105.39 31.29 -5.70
C GLU A 333 105.49 32.65 -6.42
N ASP A 334 106.23 33.59 -5.81
CA ASP A 334 106.50 34.93 -6.35
C ASP A 334 107.65 34.93 -7.37
N GLY A 335 107.55 35.79 -8.40
CA GLY A 335 108.34 35.69 -9.63
C GLY A 335 109.00 36.97 -10.18
N LYS A 336 109.33 37.94 -9.31
CA LYS A 336 109.89 39.29 -9.60
C LYS A 336 108.94 40.34 -10.19
#